data_AF-C4VAY6-F1
#
_entry.id   AF-C4VAY6-F1
#
_cell.length_a   1.000
_cell.length_b   1.000
_cell.length_c   1.000
_cell.angle_alpha   90.00
_cell.angle_beta   90.00
_cell.angle_gamma   90.00
#
_symmetry.space_group_name_H-M   'P 1'
#
loop_
_entity.id
_entity.type
_entity.pdbx_description
1 polymer ?
#
loop_
_entity_poly.entity_id
_entity_poly.type
_entity_poly.pdbx_seq_one_letter_code
_entity_poly.pdbx_strand_id
1 'polypeptide(L)'
;MPNKEEKIMDCIVRVSKAEKEYLKNKIDRKIYCEIIMETKDLYADFLHNKNFHDEKYYKVFLLFLLKKSLCYLMFEDELSETIFFHVSQFEKNLKLLTNDFLSTNTSIINNNVENNINDGFKTKKTKRTTKRSNYPQKVLRIFKQWLKDHITNPYPSEVEKQEFCELTGLDISQINNWFINARRRLVPKTSKRKM
;
A
#
# COMPACT_ATOMS: atom_id res chain seq x y z
N MET A 1 -20.43 48.87 6.99
CA MET A 1 -19.58 48.06 6.10
C MET A 1 -18.49 47.46 6.98
N PRO A 2 -18.32 46.12 7.02
CA PRO A 2 -17.31 45.50 7.88
C PRO A 2 -15.92 46.02 7.54
N ASN A 3 -15.09 46.20 8.56
CA ASN A 3 -13.73 46.71 8.40
C ASN A 3 -12.91 45.71 7.55
N LYS A 4 -11.92 46.22 6.80
CA LYS A 4 -11.03 45.41 5.97
C LYS A 4 -10.34 44.30 6.77
N GLU A 5 -9.92 44.61 7.98
CA GLU A 5 -9.32 43.66 8.93
C GLU A 5 -10.30 42.53 9.33
N GLU A 6 -11.57 42.87 9.53
CA GLU A 6 -12.62 41.92 9.89
C GLU A 6 -12.83 40.89 8.78
N LYS A 7 -12.77 41.32 7.51
CA LYS A 7 -12.85 40.43 6.35
C LYS A 7 -11.66 39.48 6.23
N ILE A 8 -10.43 39.95 6.48
CA ILE A 8 -9.24 39.10 6.44
C ILE A 8 -9.27 38.10 7.61
N MET A 9 -9.67 38.56 8.80
CA MET A 9 -9.79 37.70 9.97
C MET A 9 -10.86 36.62 9.75
N ASP A 10 -12.00 36.96 9.15
CA ASP A 10 -13.03 35.99 8.77
C ASP A 10 -12.48 34.93 7.79
N CYS A 11 -11.71 35.35 6.77
CA CYS A 11 -11.04 34.41 5.85
C CYS A 11 -10.10 33.46 6.61
N ILE A 12 -9.27 33.98 7.51
CA ILE A 12 -8.34 33.18 8.31
C ILE A 12 -9.08 32.17 9.17
N VAL A 13 -10.14 32.59 9.86
CA VAL A 13 -10.95 31.72 10.73
C VAL A 13 -11.65 30.64 9.90
N ARG A 14 -12.23 31.01 8.76
CA ARG A 14 -12.93 30.09 7.84
C ARG A 14 -11.98 29.02 7.30
N VAL A 15 -10.83 29.42 6.75
CA VAL A 15 -9.81 28.48 6.23
C VAL A 15 -9.26 27.60 7.36
N SER A 16 -8.95 28.17 8.53
CA SER A 16 -8.43 27.39 9.66
C SER A 16 -9.43 26.36 10.18
N LYS A 17 -10.72 26.72 10.22
CA LYS A 17 -11.79 25.78 10.60
C LYS A 17 -11.93 24.68 9.55
N ALA A 18 -11.97 25.04 8.27
CA ALA A 18 -12.09 24.09 7.18
C ALA A 18 -10.92 23.10 7.17
N GLU A 19 -9.69 23.58 7.35
CA GLU A 19 -8.49 22.73 7.44
C GLU A 19 -8.62 21.70 8.57
N LYS A 20 -9.03 22.13 9.76
CA LYS A 20 -9.21 21.23 10.92
C LYS A 20 -10.28 20.17 10.66
N GLU A 21 -11.37 20.52 9.99
CA GLU A 21 -12.44 19.58 9.68
C GLU A 21 -12.03 18.63 8.55
N TYR A 22 -11.25 19.11 7.58
CA TYR A 22 -10.68 18.30 6.49
C TYR A 22 -9.71 17.24 7.03
N LEU A 23 -8.73 17.64 7.84
CA LEU A 23 -7.75 16.73 8.44
C LEU A 23 -8.37 15.70 9.41
N LYS A 24 -9.61 15.96 9.88
CA LYS A 24 -10.39 15.02 10.70
C LYS A 24 -11.33 14.15 9.86
N ASN A 25 -11.25 14.22 8.52
CA ASN A 25 -12.11 13.52 7.57
C ASN A 25 -13.61 13.81 7.77
N LYS A 26 -13.96 15.01 8.25
CA LYS A 26 -15.36 15.41 8.46
C LYS A 26 -15.98 16.12 7.25
N ILE A 27 -15.14 16.76 6.44
CA ILE A 27 -15.52 17.33 5.14
C ILE A 27 -14.66 16.66 4.07
N ASP A 28 -15.20 16.52 2.87
CA ASP A 28 -14.47 15.97 1.74
C ASP A 28 -13.57 17.02 1.07
N ARG A 29 -12.70 16.55 0.17
CA ARG A 29 -11.74 17.38 -0.56
C ARG A 29 -12.42 18.45 -1.40
N LYS A 30 -13.57 18.13 -1.99
CA LYS A 30 -14.30 19.06 -2.85
C LYS A 30 -14.79 20.26 -2.05
N ILE A 31 -15.44 20.01 -0.91
CA ILE A 31 -15.92 21.05 0.00
C ILE A 31 -14.74 21.88 0.53
N TYR A 32 -13.62 21.24 0.87
CA TYR A 32 -12.44 21.96 1.36
C TYR A 32 -11.85 22.90 0.29
N CYS A 33 -11.72 22.42 -0.96
CA CYS A 33 -11.27 23.24 -2.09
C CYS A 33 -12.24 24.38 -2.40
N GLU A 34 -13.55 24.15 -2.35
CA GLU A 34 -14.57 25.19 -2.53
C GLU A 34 -14.39 26.31 -1.49
N ILE A 35 -14.21 25.97 -0.21
CA ILE A 35 -13.97 26.96 0.85
C ILE A 35 -12.69 27.77 0.60
N ILE A 36 -11.58 27.12 0.20
CA ILE A 36 -10.34 27.82 -0.14
C ILE A 36 -10.56 28.77 -1.33
N MET A 37 -11.24 28.31 -2.37
CA MET A 37 -11.49 29.11 -3.58
C MET A 37 -12.43 30.29 -3.29
N GLU A 38 -13.47 30.10 -2.50
CA GLU A 38 -14.34 31.20 -2.04
C GLU A 38 -13.55 32.25 -1.24
N THR A 39 -12.57 31.82 -0.42
CA THR A 39 -11.76 32.79 0.33
C THR A 39 -10.92 33.66 -0.60
N LYS A 40 -10.46 33.15 -1.75
CA LYS A 40 -9.74 33.93 -2.77
C LYS A 40 -10.55 35.14 -3.23
N ASP A 41 -11.83 34.95 -3.48
CA ASP A 41 -12.71 36.03 -3.95
C ASP A 41 -12.93 37.08 -2.86
N LEU A 42 -12.94 36.67 -1.59
CA LEU A 42 -13.10 37.57 -0.44
C LEU A 42 -11.87 38.44 -0.17
N TYR A 43 -10.66 38.00 -0.53
CA TYR A 43 -9.43 38.78 -0.37
C TYR A 43 -8.81 39.31 -1.68
N ALA A 44 -9.42 39.06 -2.84
CA ALA A 44 -8.90 39.48 -4.15
C ALA A 44 -8.62 41.00 -4.22
N ASP A 45 -9.53 41.81 -3.67
CA ASP A 45 -9.42 43.27 -3.59
C ASP A 45 -8.18 43.75 -2.79
N PHE A 46 -7.62 42.91 -1.92
CA PHE A 46 -6.54 43.25 -0.99
C PHE A 46 -5.15 42.98 -1.56
N LEU A 47 -5.04 42.22 -2.66
CA LEU A 47 -3.79 41.90 -3.34
C LEU A 47 -3.20 43.12 -4.08
N HIS A 48 -4.03 44.12 -4.41
CA HIS A 48 -3.63 45.26 -5.23
C HIS A 48 -3.26 46.53 -4.44
N ASN A 49 -3.41 46.54 -3.11
CA ASN A 49 -3.22 47.76 -2.31
C ASN A 49 -1.86 47.79 -1.57
N LYS A 50 -0.97 48.72 -1.97
CA LYS A 50 0.43 48.83 -1.49
C LYS A 50 0.62 49.56 -0.15
N ASN A 51 -0.40 50.25 0.38
CA ASN A 51 -0.24 51.18 1.51
C ASN A 51 -0.97 50.73 2.80
N PHE A 52 -0.58 49.59 3.39
CA PHE A 52 -1.18 49.13 4.65
C PHE A 52 -0.10 48.51 5.57
N HIS A 53 0.45 49.30 6.48
CA HIS A 53 1.53 48.89 7.39
C HIS A 53 1.05 47.97 8.54
N ASP A 54 -0.22 48.08 8.97
CA ASP A 54 -0.76 47.37 10.14
C ASP A 54 -1.45 46.03 9.80
N GLU A 55 -1.78 45.77 8.54
CA GLU A 55 -2.45 44.52 8.10
C GLU A 55 -1.48 43.42 7.63
N LYS A 56 -0.17 43.68 7.60
CA LYS A 56 0.84 42.77 7.03
C LYS A 56 0.86 41.40 7.69
N TYR A 57 0.60 41.32 9.00
CA TYR A 57 0.63 40.06 9.75
C TYR A 57 -0.51 39.12 9.34
N TYR A 58 -1.72 39.65 9.13
CA TYR A 58 -2.86 38.86 8.68
C TYR A 58 -2.67 38.34 7.26
N LYS A 59 -2.09 39.16 6.36
CA LYS A 59 -1.75 38.72 4.99
C LYS A 59 -0.69 37.64 4.98
N VAL A 60 0.37 37.79 5.79
CA VAL A 60 1.42 36.78 5.94
C VAL A 60 0.87 35.49 6.53
N PHE A 61 0.00 35.59 7.54
CA PHE A 61 -0.63 34.42 8.15
C PHE A 61 -1.56 33.69 7.17
N LEU A 62 -2.41 34.43 6.45
CA LEU A 62 -3.28 33.86 5.42
C LEU A 62 -2.46 33.20 4.31
N LEU A 63 -1.38 33.83 3.86
CA LEU A 63 -0.44 33.24 2.89
C LEU A 63 0.16 31.94 3.41
N PHE A 64 0.61 31.93 4.67
CA PHE A 64 1.15 30.73 5.30
C PHE A 64 0.10 29.62 5.34
N LEU A 65 -1.13 29.95 5.76
CA LEU A 65 -2.23 29.00 5.86
C LEU A 65 -2.63 28.43 4.50
N LEU A 66 -2.68 29.26 3.45
CA LEU A 66 -2.96 28.83 2.08
C LEU A 66 -1.83 27.96 1.53
N LYS A 67 -0.56 28.33 1.75
CA LYS A 67 0.59 27.50 1.35
C LYS A 67 0.59 26.15 2.04
N LYS A 68 0.29 26.13 3.34
CA LYS A 68 0.15 24.89 4.11
C LYS A 68 -0.98 24.02 3.56
N SER A 69 -2.13 24.62 3.28
CA SER A 69 -3.29 23.94 2.66
C SER A 69 -2.93 23.33 1.31
N LEU A 70 -2.19 24.06 0.47
CA LEU A 70 -1.67 23.57 -0.79
C LEU A 70 -0.76 22.35 -0.61
N CYS A 71 0.18 22.39 0.36
CA CYS A 71 1.07 21.26 0.63
C CYS A 71 0.29 19.99 1.03
N TYR A 72 -0.77 20.11 1.84
CA TYR A 72 -1.59 18.93 2.18
C TYR A 72 -2.27 18.32 0.97
N LEU A 73 -2.86 19.15 0.11
CA LEU A 73 -3.53 18.68 -1.11
C LEU A 73 -2.54 18.02 -2.08
N MET A 74 -1.36 18.62 -2.27
CA MET A 74 -0.31 18.05 -3.11
C MET A 74 0.20 16.71 -2.57
N PHE A 75 0.40 16.62 -1.25
CA PHE A 75 0.82 15.37 -0.61
C PHE A 75 -0.23 14.26 -0.79
N GLU A 76 -1.51 14.60 -0.69
CA GLU A 76 -2.59 13.65 -0.93
C GLU A 76 -2.64 13.17 -2.37
N ASP A 77 -2.41 14.06 -3.35
CA ASP A 77 -2.29 13.69 -4.76
C ASP A 77 -1.12 12.74 -4.99
N GLU A 78 0.06 13.07 -4.47
CA GLU A 78 1.27 12.23 -4.58
C GLU A 78 1.06 10.85 -3.93
N LEU A 79 0.42 10.82 -2.76
CA LEU A 79 0.07 9.57 -2.09
C LEU A 79 -0.93 8.75 -2.91
N SER A 80 -1.94 9.39 -3.48
CA SER A 80 -2.94 8.75 -4.35
C SER A 80 -2.28 8.16 -5.60
N GLU A 81 -1.39 8.90 -6.26
CA GLU A 81 -0.63 8.41 -7.42
C GLU A 81 0.27 7.22 -7.07
N THR A 82 0.95 7.29 -5.92
CA THR A 82 1.79 6.20 -5.43
C THR A 82 0.96 4.94 -5.18
N ILE A 83 -0.19 5.07 -4.51
CA ILE A 83 -1.11 3.96 -4.26
C ILE A 83 -1.64 3.41 -5.59
N PHE A 84 -2.07 4.28 -6.51
CA PHE A 84 -2.57 3.88 -7.82
C PHE A 84 -1.51 3.10 -8.61
N PHE A 85 -0.26 3.56 -8.60
CA PHE A 85 0.86 2.86 -9.21
C PHE A 85 1.01 1.45 -8.65
N HIS A 86 1.06 1.30 -7.32
CA HIS A 86 1.21 -0.01 -6.68
C HIS A 86 0.01 -0.94 -6.94
N VAL A 87 -1.22 -0.40 -6.91
CA VAL A 87 -2.42 -1.15 -7.29
C VAL A 87 -2.33 -1.63 -8.74
N SER A 88 -1.94 -0.76 -9.67
CA SER A 88 -1.78 -1.11 -11.08
C SER A 88 -0.70 -2.19 -11.30
N GLN A 89 0.44 -2.08 -10.62
CA GLN A 89 1.47 -3.12 -10.66
C GLN A 89 0.95 -4.46 -10.14
N PHE A 90 0.20 -4.44 -9.02
CA PHE A 90 -0.38 -5.64 -8.45
C PHE A 90 -1.43 -6.28 -9.38
N GLU A 91 -2.32 -5.48 -9.98
CA GLU A 91 -3.29 -5.95 -10.97
C GLU A 91 -2.63 -6.54 -12.21
N LYS A 92 -1.55 -5.93 -12.70
CA LYS A 92 -0.76 -6.45 -13.82
C LYS A 92 -0.18 -7.82 -13.47
N ASN A 93 0.40 -7.96 -12.29
CA ASN A 93 0.96 -9.23 -11.81
C ASN A 93 -0.13 -10.30 -11.67
N LEU A 94 -1.31 -9.95 -11.15
CA LEU A 94 -2.46 -10.86 -11.11
C LEU A 94 -2.91 -11.32 -12.50
N LYS A 95 -2.95 -10.42 -13.49
CA LYS A 95 -3.28 -10.77 -14.88
C LYS A 95 -2.24 -11.70 -15.50
N LEU A 96 -0.95 -11.48 -15.24
CA LEU A 96 0.12 -12.38 -15.68
C LEU A 96 -0.06 -13.79 -15.09
N LEU A 97 -0.28 -13.90 -13.78
CA LEU A 97 -0.56 -15.18 -13.12
C LEU A 97 -1.80 -15.89 -13.68
N THR A 98 -2.85 -15.13 -14.01
CA THR A 98 -4.09 -15.66 -14.59
C THR A 98 -3.87 -16.17 -16.02
N ASN A 99 -3.11 -15.43 -16.84
CA ASN A 99 -2.77 -15.81 -18.20
C ASN A 99 -1.80 -17.01 -18.23
N ASP A 100 -0.87 -17.09 -17.28
CA ASP A 100 0.00 -18.24 -17.09
C ASP A 100 -0.82 -19.48 -16.71
N PHE A 101 -1.85 -19.33 -15.87
CA PHE A 101 -2.76 -20.41 -15.52
C PHE A 101 -3.60 -20.88 -16.73
N LEU A 102 -4.15 -19.95 -17.54
CA LEU A 102 -4.90 -20.29 -18.75
C LEU A 102 -4.02 -20.93 -19.82
N SER A 103 -2.82 -20.40 -20.07
CA SER A 103 -1.88 -20.96 -21.05
C SER A 103 -1.39 -22.34 -20.62
N THR A 104 -1.04 -22.54 -19.34
CA THR A 104 -0.65 -23.84 -18.79
C THR A 104 -1.79 -24.87 -18.93
N ASN A 105 -3.03 -24.49 -18.64
CA ASN A 105 -4.18 -25.39 -18.82
C ASN A 105 -4.47 -25.69 -20.30
N THR A 106 -4.28 -24.71 -21.20
CA THR A 106 -4.48 -24.91 -22.64
C THR A 106 -3.39 -25.82 -23.24
N SER A 107 -2.13 -25.67 -22.82
CA SER A 107 -1.05 -26.59 -23.17
C SER A 107 -1.27 -27.99 -22.59
N ILE A 108 -1.77 -28.12 -21.35
CA ILE A 108 -2.13 -29.42 -20.78
C ILE A 108 -3.28 -30.08 -21.58
N ILE A 109 -4.29 -29.31 -21.99
CA ILE A 109 -5.40 -29.83 -22.81
C ILE A 109 -4.89 -30.24 -24.19
N ASN A 110 -4.10 -29.41 -24.88
CA ASN A 110 -3.55 -29.73 -26.20
C ASN A 110 -2.60 -30.95 -26.15
N ASN A 111 -1.72 -31.02 -25.14
CA ASN A 111 -0.85 -32.18 -24.93
C ASN A 111 -1.66 -33.46 -24.58
N ASN A 112 -2.82 -33.34 -23.94
CA ASN A 112 -3.70 -34.48 -23.65
C ASN A 112 -4.55 -34.90 -24.86
N VAL A 113 -4.80 -34.01 -25.82
CA VAL A 113 -5.51 -34.34 -27.07
C VAL A 113 -4.58 -35.07 -28.05
N GLU A 114 -3.31 -34.64 -28.17
CA GLU A 114 -2.33 -35.34 -29.01
C GLU A 114 -1.96 -36.73 -28.47
N ASN A 115 -1.98 -36.93 -27.15
CA ASN A 115 -1.69 -38.23 -26.52
C ASN A 115 -2.91 -39.19 -26.47
N ASN A 116 -4.13 -38.77 -26.85
CA ASN A 116 -5.34 -39.61 -26.77
C ASN A 116 -5.74 -40.32 -28.08
N ILE A 117 -4.93 -40.22 -29.15
CA ILE A 117 -5.13 -41.07 -30.34
C ILE A 117 -4.39 -42.42 -30.20
N ASN A 118 -3.49 -42.55 -29.22
CA ASN A 118 -2.72 -43.78 -28.97
C ASN A 118 -2.75 -44.13 -27.48
N ASP A 119 -3.78 -44.84 -27.00
CA ASP A 119 -3.61 -46.06 -26.18
C ASP A 119 -4.97 -46.58 -25.71
N GLY A 120 -5.29 -47.80 -26.14
CA GLY A 120 -6.46 -48.52 -25.70
C GLY A 120 -6.26 -49.15 -24.34
N PHE A 121 -7.34 -49.18 -23.54
CA PHE A 121 -7.54 -50.07 -22.40
C PHE A 121 -6.47 -50.10 -21.29
N LYS A 122 -6.79 -49.46 -20.15
CA LYS A 122 -6.89 -50.15 -18.85
C LYS A 122 -7.48 -49.26 -17.75
N THR A 123 -8.44 -49.84 -17.03
CA THR A 123 -9.09 -49.33 -15.84
C THR A 123 -8.12 -49.25 -14.65
N LYS A 124 -8.30 -48.24 -13.77
CA LYS A 124 -8.15 -48.38 -12.29
C LYS A 124 -8.65 -47.14 -11.55
N LYS A 125 -9.75 -47.31 -10.81
CA LYS A 125 -10.21 -46.40 -9.75
C LYS A 125 -9.13 -46.28 -8.67
N THR A 126 -8.74 -45.07 -8.28
CA THR A 126 -8.12 -44.83 -6.96
C THR A 126 -8.61 -43.51 -6.35
N LYS A 127 -9.24 -43.63 -5.17
CA LYS A 127 -9.53 -42.54 -4.24
C LYS A 127 -8.20 -41.87 -3.82
N ARG A 128 -8.10 -40.54 -3.88
CA ARG A 128 -6.99 -39.80 -3.25
C ARG A 128 -7.50 -38.90 -2.14
N THR A 129 -7.34 -39.37 -0.92
CA THR A 129 -7.30 -38.54 0.29
C THR A 129 -6.03 -37.68 0.22
N THR A 130 -6.17 -36.37 0.08
CA THR A 130 -5.04 -35.43 0.03
C THR A 130 -4.47 -35.23 1.44
N LYS A 131 -3.47 -36.02 1.81
CA LYS A 131 -2.56 -35.68 2.90
C LYS A 131 -1.84 -34.37 2.55
N ARG A 132 -1.77 -33.42 3.50
CA ARG A 132 -0.93 -32.22 3.39
C ARG A 132 0.51 -32.66 3.08
N SER A 133 1.02 -32.38 1.89
CA SER A 133 2.41 -32.65 1.57
C SER A 133 3.30 -31.62 2.27
N ASN A 134 4.38 -32.09 2.88
CA ASN A 134 5.42 -31.22 3.43
C ASN A 134 6.25 -30.61 2.29
N TYR A 135 6.87 -29.45 2.53
CA TYR A 135 7.77 -28.84 1.56
C TYR A 135 8.94 -29.79 1.21
N PRO A 136 9.44 -29.76 -0.04
CA PRO A 136 10.61 -30.53 -0.44
C PRO A 136 11.82 -30.23 0.45
N GLN A 137 12.67 -31.24 0.69
CA GLN A 137 13.82 -31.10 1.60
C GLN A 137 14.80 -30.00 1.18
N LYS A 138 14.97 -29.78 -0.13
CA LYS A 138 15.80 -28.71 -0.70
C LYS A 138 15.31 -27.33 -0.25
N VAL A 139 13.99 -27.11 -0.29
CA VAL A 139 13.33 -25.87 0.12
C VAL A 139 13.49 -25.66 1.62
N LEU A 140 13.24 -26.70 2.42
CA LEU A 140 13.43 -26.64 3.87
C LEU A 140 14.87 -26.33 4.27
N ARG A 141 15.86 -26.80 3.50
CA ARG A 141 17.29 -26.52 3.76
C ARG A 141 17.60 -25.03 3.60
N ILE A 142 17.07 -24.39 2.57
CA ILE A 142 17.27 -22.96 2.31
C ILE A 142 16.72 -22.13 3.47
N PHE A 143 15.47 -22.36 3.87
CA PHE A 143 14.87 -21.55 4.94
C PHE A 143 15.47 -21.80 6.32
N LYS A 144 15.82 -23.06 6.63
CA LYS A 144 16.49 -23.38 7.90
C LYS A 144 17.89 -22.78 7.98
N GLN A 145 18.63 -22.77 6.88
CA GLN A 145 19.95 -22.14 6.83
C GLN A 145 19.83 -20.64 7.10
N TRP A 146 18.97 -19.94 6.37
CA TRP A 146 18.76 -18.51 6.58
C TRP A 146 18.29 -18.20 8.01
N LEU A 147 17.38 -18.99 8.58
CA LEU A 147 16.88 -18.79 9.93
C LEU A 147 17.96 -18.98 11.00
N LYS A 148 18.92 -19.90 10.77
CA LYS A 148 20.07 -20.10 11.64
C LYS A 148 20.99 -18.89 11.63
N ASP A 149 21.22 -18.33 10.45
CA ASP A 149 22.10 -17.17 10.28
C ASP A 149 21.45 -15.89 10.85
N HIS A 150 20.11 -15.82 10.88
CA HIS A 150 19.32 -14.68 11.37
C HIS A 150 18.58 -14.98 12.68
N ILE A 151 19.13 -15.82 13.56
CA ILE A 151 18.42 -16.27 14.77
C ILE A 151 18.10 -15.12 15.74
N THR A 152 18.90 -14.05 15.73
CA THR A 152 18.72 -12.84 16.56
C THR A 152 17.59 -11.93 16.05
N ASN A 153 17.46 -11.81 14.72
CA ASN A 153 16.40 -11.06 14.06
C ASN A 153 15.75 -11.88 12.92
N PRO A 154 14.90 -12.86 13.25
CA PRO A 154 14.34 -13.83 12.29
C PRO A 154 13.15 -13.25 11.51
N TYR A 155 13.39 -12.15 10.81
CA TYR A 155 12.41 -11.42 9.98
C TYR A 155 13.03 -11.11 8.62
N PRO A 156 12.78 -11.93 7.58
CA PRO A 156 13.31 -11.67 6.26
C PRO A 156 12.69 -10.38 5.69
N SER A 157 13.52 -9.56 5.08
CA SER A 157 13.13 -8.38 4.33
C SER A 157 12.31 -8.75 3.09
N GLU A 158 11.66 -7.77 2.48
CA GLU A 158 10.85 -8.03 1.29
C GLU A 158 11.70 -8.51 0.10
N VAL A 159 12.94 -8.05 -0.01
CA VAL A 159 13.90 -8.49 -1.03
C VAL A 159 14.27 -9.97 -0.82
N GLU A 160 14.63 -10.37 0.40
CA GLU A 160 14.98 -11.77 0.71
C GLU A 160 13.80 -12.72 0.49
N LYS A 161 12.56 -12.28 0.75
CA LYS A 161 11.37 -13.07 0.43
C LYS A 161 11.22 -13.30 -1.06
N GLN A 162 11.48 -12.30 -1.90
CA GLN A 162 11.44 -12.46 -3.35
C GLN A 162 12.52 -13.44 -3.83
N GLU A 163 13.74 -13.35 -3.29
CA GLU A 163 14.81 -14.32 -3.59
C GLU A 163 14.40 -15.75 -3.21
N PHE A 164 13.70 -15.94 -2.08
CA PHE A 164 13.17 -17.25 -1.72
C PHE A 164 12.11 -17.76 -2.68
N CYS A 165 11.22 -16.89 -3.18
CA CYS A 165 10.24 -17.26 -4.20
C CYS A 165 10.95 -17.76 -5.46
N GLU A 166 11.95 -17.03 -5.94
CA GLU A 166 12.74 -17.42 -7.12
C GLU A 166 13.49 -18.75 -6.93
N LEU A 167 14.11 -18.95 -5.77
CA LEU A 167 14.91 -20.16 -5.49
C LEU A 167 14.08 -21.42 -5.23
N THR A 168 12.85 -21.26 -4.71
CA THR A 168 12.04 -22.38 -4.22
C THR A 168 10.80 -22.64 -5.06
N GLY A 169 10.39 -21.68 -5.90
CA GLY A 169 9.14 -21.72 -6.65
C GLY A 169 7.90 -21.65 -5.76
N LEU A 170 8.05 -21.25 -4.50
CA LEU A 170 6.93 -21.05 -3.58
C LEU A 170 6.39 -19.64 -3.67
N ASP A 171 5.10 -19.50 -3.42
CA ASP A 171 4.46 -18.19 -3.31
C ASP A 171 4.89 -17.47 -2.03
N ILE A 172 4.92 -16.14 -2.07
CA ILE A 172 5.34 -15.31 -0.94
C ILE A 172 4.48 -15.56 0.32
N SER A 173 3.20 -15.90 0.16
CA SER A 173 2.34 -16.30 1.27
C SER A 173 2.82 -17.59 1.94
N GLN A 174 3.30 -18.57 1.16
CA GLN A 174 3.85 -19.82 1.69
C GLN A 174 5.16 -19.57 2.44
N ILE A 175 6.02 -18.67 1.91
CA ILE A 175 7.25 -18.22 2.58
C ILE A 175 6.91 -17.56 3.93
N ASN A 176 6.00 -16.58 3.93
CA ASN A 176 5.54 -15.88 5.14
C ASN A 176 5.00 -16.85 6.19
N ASN A 177 4.11 -17.76 5.77
CA ASN A 177 3.53 -18.77 6.65
C ASN A 177 4.58 -19.72 7.22
N TRP A 178 5.60 -20.08 6.43
CA TRP A 178 6.70 -20.90 6.92
C TRP A 178 7.51 -20.17 7.99
N PHE A 179 7.95 -18.92 7.74
CA PHE A 179 8.78 -18.17 8.68
C PHE A 179 8.05 -17.83 9.99
N ILE A 180 6.75 -17.51 9.93
CA ILE A 180 5.93 -17.32 11.14
C ILE A 180 5.92 -18.58 12.01
N ASN A 181 5.67 -19.74 11.39
CA ASN A 181 5.60 -21.01 12.10
C ASN A 181 6.98 -21.49 12.58
N ALA A 182 8.02 -21.30 11.77
CA ALA A 182 9.38 -21.67 12.09
C ALA A 182 9.91 -20.86 13.27
N ARG A 183 9.71 -19.54 13.29
CA ARG A 183 10.09 -18.69 14.44
C ARG A 183 9.42 -19.14 15.73
N ARG A 184 8.11 -19.44 15.70
CA ARG A 184 7.38 -19.93 16.87
C ARG A 184 7.91 -21.25 17.43
N ARG A 185 8.47 -22.11 16.58
CA ARG A 185 8.90 -23.47 16.96
C ARG A 185 10.40 -23.60 17.23
N LEU A 186 11.23 -22.83 16.52
CA LEU A 186 12.67 -23.04 16.44
C LEU A 186 13.47 -21.93 17.12
N VAL A 187 12.91 -20.72 17.30
CA VAL A 187 13.62 -19.61 17.95
C VAL A 187 13.36 -19.71 19.47
N PRO A 188 14.41 -19.86 20.29
CA PRO A 188 14.25 -19.92 21.74
C PRO A 188 13.59 -18.65 22.26
N LYS A 189 12.49 -18.77 23.00
CA LYS A 189 11.97 -17.65 23.78
C LYS A 189 12.94 -17.42 24.92
N THR A 190 13.66 -16.31 24.92
CA THR A 190 14.39 -15.86 26.10
C THR A 190 13.37 -15.56 27.19
N SER A 191 13.09 -16.56 28.03
CA SER A 191 12.30 -16.38 29.24
C SER A 191 13.07 -15.45 30.17
N LYS A 192 12.81 -14.14 30.10
CA LYS A 192 12.94 -13.29 31.29
C LYS A 192 11.90 -13.79 32.29
N ARG A 193 12.28 -14.78 33.10
CA ARG A 193 11.57 -15.10 34.34
C ARG A 193 11.64 -13.85 35.20
N LYS A 194 10.46 -13.32 35.58
CA LYS A 194 10.33 -12.34 36.64
C LYS A 194 11.05 -12.87 37.88
N MET A 195 12.04 -12.13 38.36
CA MET A 195 12.37 -12.06 39.79
C MET A 195 11.72 -10.81 40.33
#